data_AF-A0A2X1MKB1-F1
#
_entry.id   AF-A0A2X1MKB1-F1
#
_cell.length_a   1.000
_cell.length_b   1.000
_cell.length_c   1.000
_cell.angle_alpha   90.00
_cell.angle_beta   90.00
_cell.angle_gamma   90.00
#
_symmetry.space_group_name_H-M   'P 1'
#
loop_
_entity.id
_entity.type
_entity.pdbx_description
1 polymer ?
#
loop_
_entity_poly.entity_id
_entity_poly.type
_entity_poly.pdbx_seq_one_letter_code
_entity_poly.pdbx_strand_id
1 'polypeptide(L)'
;MAIFHYTDLFGLKGILDSNSLWATNIYFLNDKEESNHGCECFRNTIKIVDDNIIPKDKKTILLKSLDMYEKGRLQKEKGIDKHVYSISFCKENDKLSQWRGYGNKQGVCIEFDADELVSFSQNIYLNCVAHDVIYSNNNDVTKMSKELGAFFSCNGINIKEKNDHFVTMASTYQFISKYIPFFKHPSFIEENEFRLVFTPRILIPDVQFRINNNGVIPYIIIGNKDHRKLPIKSITIGPTNDYDFIEAGIKMFLDSKGFSSVEIKSSSIPFRG
;
A
#
# COMPACT_ATOMS: atom_id res chain seq x y z
N MET A 1 -5.54 -8.00 12.50
CA MET A 1 -6.59 -8.19 11.46
C MET A 1 -5.98 -8.95 10.29
N ALA A 2 -6.70 -9.91 9.69
CA ALA A 2 -6.18 -10.66 8.53
C ALA A 2 -6.19 -9.83 7.25
N ILE A 3 -5.09 -9.89 6.49
CA ILE A 3 -4.93 -9.27 5.17
C ILE A 3 -4.23 -10.26 4.23
N PHE A 4 -4.55 -10.16 2.94
CA PHE A 4 -4.29 -11.21 1.97
C PHE A 4 -3.53 -10.68 0.76
N HIS A 5 -2.38 -11.26 0.46
CA HIS A 5 -1.58 -10.92 -0.71
C HIS A 5 -1.73 -11.99 -1.79
N TYR A 6 -2.42 -11.64 -2.88
CA TYR A 6 -2.59 -12.52 -4.03
C TYR A 6 -1.40 -12.40 -4.97
N THR A 7 -0.86 -13.54 -5.39
CA THR A 7 0.25 -13.62 -6.32
C THR A 7 0.29 -14.99 -7.00
N ASP A 8 1.29 -15.25 -7.83
CA ASP A 8 1.54 -16.57 -8.42
C ASP A 8 2.69 -17.30 -7.71
N LEU A 9 3.00 -18.53 -8.11
CA LEU A 9 4.10 -19.30 -7.54
C LEU A 9 5.47 -18.62 -7.70
N PHE A 10 5.68 -17.81 -8.74
CA PHE A 10 6.93 -17.06 -8.90
C PHE A 10 7.04 -15.95 -7.85
N GLY A 11 5.94 -15.23 -7.61
CA GLY A 11 5.84 -14.24 -6.54
C GLY A 11 6.07 -14.85 -5.17
N LEU A 12 5.41 -15.98 -4.85
CA LEU A 12 5.64 -16.72 -3.61
C LEU A 12 7.11 -17.12 -3.46
N LYS A 13 7.73 -17.63 -4.54
CA LYS A 13 9.16 -17.96 -4.55
C LYS A 13 10.05 -16.76 -4.22
N GLY A 14 9.80 -15.62 -4.86
CA GLY A 14 10.52 -14.38 -4.56
C GLY A 14 10.39 -13.96 -3.09
N ILE A 15 9.18 -14.03 -2.55
CA ILE A 15 8.88 -13.65 -1.16
C ILE A 15 9.60 -14.57 -0.16
N LEU A 16 9.52 -15.89 -0.35
CA LEU A 16 10.13 -16.87 0.56
C LEU A 16 11.66 -16.90 0.45
N ASP A 17 12.22 -16.79 -0.76
CA ASP A 17 13.67 -16.76 -0.97
C ASP A 17 14.31 -15.52 -0.34
N SER A 18 13.67 -14.36 -0.49
CA SER A 18 14.20 -13.08 0.00
C SER A 18 13.78 -12.75 1.42
N ASN A 19 12.79 -13.46 1.99
CA ASN A 19 12.15 -13.12 3.26
C ASN A 19 11.72 -11.63 3.29
N SER A 20 11.13 -11.16 2.19
CA SER A 20 10.78 -9.76 1.99
C SER A 20 9.57 -9.58 1.08
N LEU A 21 8.95 -8.41 1.16
CA LEU A 21 7.92 -7.94 0.22
C LEU A 21 8.45 -6.77 -0.60
N TRP A 22 7.94 -6.60 -1.81
CA TRP A 22 8.31 -5.50 -2.68
C TRP A 22 7.25 -4.40 -2.64
N ALA A 23 7.61 -3.24 -2.08
CA ALA A 23 6.75 -2.07 -2.16
C ALA A 23 7.00 -1.34 -3.49
N THR A 24 5.97 -1.25 -4.32
CA THR A 24 6.05 -0.66 -5.66
C THR A 24 5.81 0.83 -5.61
N ASN A 25 6.54 1.59 -6.43
CA ASN A 25 6.32 3.02 -6.52
C ASN A 25 4.88 3.32 -6.99
N ILE A 26 4.18 4.24 -6.31
CA ILE A 26 2.76 4.48 -6.56
C ILE A 26 2.45 4.96 -7.99
N TYR A 27 3.42 5.59 -8.67
CA TYR A 27 3.22 6.07 -10.04
C TYR A 27 3.33 4.97 -11.10
N PHE A 28 3.64 3.75 -10.68
CA PHE A 28 3.82 2.58 -11.53
C PHE A 28 2.85 1.44 -11.16
N LEU A 29 1.80 1.75 -10.40
CA LEU A 29 0.71 0.84 -10.13
C LEU A 29 -0.19 0.68 -11.37
N ASN A 30 -1.06 -0.35 -11.35
CA ASN A 30 -1.94 -0.66 -12.48
C ASN A 30 -2.96 0.46 -12.77
N ASP A 31 -3.38 1.21 -11.74
CA ASP A 31 -4.23 2.37 -11.89
C ASP A 31 -3.38 3.64 -12.02
N LYS A 32 -3.16 4.08 -13.26
CA LYS A 32 -2.40 5.30 -13.57
C LYS A 32 -3.09 6.59 -13.11
N GLU A 33 -4.41 6.57 -12.90
CA GLU A 33 -5.19 7.75 -12.51
C GLU A 33 -5.33 7.85 -10.98
N GLU A 34 -4.93 6.83 -10.23
CA GLU A 34 -5.15 6.75 -8.79
C GLU A 34 -4.60 7.97 -8.03
N SER A 35 -3.39 8.40 -8.38
CA SER A 35 -2.79 9.60 -7.78
C SER A 35 -3.54 10.88 -8.16
N ASN A 36 -4.05 11.01 -9.40
CA ASN A 36 -4.89 12.14 -9.81
C ASN A 36 -6.19 12.18 -9.01
N HIS A 37 -6.87 11.03 -8.98
CA HIS A 37 -8.11 10.84 -8.23
C HIS A 37 -7.94 11.17 -6.75
N GLY A 38 -6.86 10.70 -6.13
CA GLY A 38 -6.55 11.01 -4.73
C GLY A 38 -6.31 12.49 -4.48
N CYS A 39 -5.59 13.20 -5.37
CA CYS A 39 -5.45 14.65 -5.29
C CYS A 39 -6.80 15.37 -5.35
N GLU A 40 -7.67 15.00 -6.29
CA GLU A 40 -8.98 15.63 -6.48
C GLU A 40 -9.89 15.41 -5.27
N CYS A 41 -9.94 14.18 -4.77
CA CYS A 41 -10.64 13.82 -3.54
C CYS A 41 -10.15 14.66 -2.34
N PHE A 42 -8.84 14.71 -2.15
CA PHE A 42 -8.23 15.47 -1.05
C PHE A 42 -8.53 16.97 -1.16
N ARG A 43 -8.42 17.54 -2.37
CA ARG A 43 -8.73 18.95 -2.66
C ARG A 43 -10.18 19.29 -2.35
N ASN A 44 -11.13 18.48 -2.80
CA ASN A 44 -12.54 18.71 -2.58
C ASN A 44 -12.89 18.62 -1.10
N THR A 45 -12.20 17.76 -0.34
CA THR A 45 -12.40 17.67 1.10
C THR A 45 -11.93 18.87 1.85
N ILE A 46 -10.71 19.34 1.60
CA ILE A 46 -10.19 20.54 2.29
C ILE A 46 -11.12 21.74 2.10
N LYS A 47 -11.74 21.86 0.91
CA LYS A 47 -12.63 22.98 0.58
C LYS A 47 -13.92 22.98 1.40
N ILE A 48 -14.45 21.82 1.79
CA ILE A 48 -15.78 21.76 2.41
C ILE A 48 -15.80 21.24 3.85
N VAL A 49 -14.73 20.59 4.30
CA VAL A 49 -14.62 20.10 5.68
C VAL A 49 -14.88 21.26 6.65
N ASP A 50 -15.54 21.00 7.78
CA ASP A 50 -15.93 22.06 8.71
C ASP A 50 -14.70 22.82 9.27
N ASP A 51 -14.81 24.15 9.44
CA ASP A 51 -13.72 24.98 9.97
C ASP A 51 -13.34 24.61 11.43
N ASN A 52 -14.26 24.00 12.18
CA ASN A 52 -14.00 23.46 13.52
C ASN A 52 -13.12 22.20 13.48
N ILE A 53 -13.10 21.48 12.36
CA ILE A 53 -12.23 20.31 12.14
C ILE A 53 -10.87 20.78 11.60
N ILE A 54 -10.88 21.65 10.58
CA ILE A 54 -9.67 22.23 10.00
C ILE A 54 -9.85 23.75 9.89
N PRO A 55 -9.12 24.54 10.71
CA PRO A 55 -9.12 26.00 10.61
C PRO A 55 -8.78 26.53 9.20
N LYS A 56 -9.36 27.67 8.82
CA LYS A 56 -9.23 28.27 7.47
C LYS A 56 -7.79 28.52 7.03
N ASP A 57 -6.94 28.95 7.95
CA ASP A 57 -5.51 29.16 7.75
C ASP A 57 -4.80 27.84 7.41
N LYS A 58 -5.11 26.75 8.13
CA LYS A 58 -4.59 25.40 7.84
C LYS A 58 -5.10 24.85 6.51
N LYS A 59 -6.37 25.08 6.16
CA LYS A 59 -6.90 24.73 4.83
C LYS A 59 -6.11 25.40 3.71
N THR A 60 -5.76 26.67 3.89
CA THR A 60 -4.97 27.43 2.91
C THR A 60 -3.58 26.83 2.73
N ILE A 61 -2.93 26.42 3.82
CA ILE A 61 -1.62 25.76 3.79
C ILE A 61 -1.73 24.40 3.09
N LEU A 62 -2.72 23.59 3.45
CA LEU A 62 -2.98 22.28 2.84
C LEU A 62 -3.18 22.36 1.33
N LEU A 63 -4.01 23.31 0.86
CA LEU A 63 -4.23 23.50 -0.58
C LEU A 63 -2.95 23.92 -1.30
N LYS A 64 -2.15 24.83 -0.73
CA LYS A 64 -0.85 25.22 -1.31
C LYS A 64 0.13 24.03 -1.37
N SER A 65 0.21 23.23 -0.31
CA SER A 65 1.06 22.04 -0.28
C SER A 65 0.59 20.97 -1.28
N LEU A 66 -0.73 20.85 -1.50
CA LEU A 66 -1.29 19.96 -2.52
C LEU A 66 -0.92 20.42 -3.93
N ASP A 67 -1.03 21.71 -4.22
CA ASP A 67 -0.62 22.28 -5.51
C ASP A 67 0.88 22.02 -5.77
N MET A 68 1.72 22.08 -4.72
CA MET A 68 3.14 21.73 -4.81
C MET A 68 3.35 20.23 -5.09
N TYR A 69 2.60 19.36 -4.41
CA TYR A 69 2.64 17.91 -4.64
C TYR A 69 2.28 17.55 -6.09
N GLU A 70 1.19 18.10 -6.61
CA GLU A 70 0.76 17.89 -7.99
C GLU A 70 1.79 18.39 -9.00
N LYS A 71 2.35 19.59 -8.79
CA LYS A 71 3.41 20.15 -9.64
C LYS A 71 4.68 19.32 -9.58
N GLY A 72 5.12 18.90 -8.39
CA GLY A 72 6.33 18.12 -8.19
C GLY A 72 6.26 16.76 -8.87
N ARG A 73 5.08 16.13 -8.88
CA ARG A 73 4.83 14.89 -9.63
C ARG A 73 5.01 15.07 -11.14
N LEU A 74 4.59 16.22 -11.69
CA LEU A 74 4.67 16.52 -13.13
C LEU A 74 6.08 16.98 -13.56
N GLN A 75 6.95 17.38 -12.63
CA GLN A 75 8.29 17.88 -12.94
C GLN A 75 9.32 16.74 -13.08
N LYS A 76 10.19 16.86 -14.09
CA LYS A 76 11.21 15.84 -14.44
C LYS A 76 12.40 15.78 -13.47
N GLU A 77 12.51 16.68 -12.51
CA GLU A 77 13.71 16.79 -11.66
C GLU A 77 13.74 15.84 -10.46
N LYS A 78 14.95 15.67 -9.90
CA LYS A 78 15.29 14.79 -8.78
C LYS A 78 14.69 15.31 -7.48
N GLY A 79 13.97 14.47 -6.74
CA GLY A 79 13.43 14.83 -5.44
C GLY A 79 12.97 13.61 -4.65
N ILE A 80 13.09 13.69 -3.32
CA ILE A 80 12.62 12.66 -2.37
C ILE A 80 11.11 12.37 -2.54
N ASP A 81 10.40 13.35 -3.08
CA ASP A 81 8.97 13.40 -3.39
C ASP A 81 8.48 12.33 -4.37
N LYS A 82 9.39 11.76 -5.18
CA LYS A 82 9.07 10.64 -6.07
C LYS A 82 9.07 9.28 -5.37
N HIS A 83 9.52 9.23 -4.13
CA HIS A 83 9.74 7.99 -3.39
C HIS A 83 8.57 7.68 -2.46
N VAL A 84 7.38 7.48 -3.05
CA VAL A 84 6.24 6.92 -2.35
C VAL A 84 6.00 5.51 -2.88
N TYR A 85 6.01 4.53 -1.99
CA TYR A 85 5.90 3.12 -2.34
C TYR A 85 4.74 2.49 -1.57
N SER A 86 4.12 1.47 -2.15
CA SER A 86 3.01 0.78 -1.51
C SER A 86 3.07 -0.73 -1.72
N ILE A 87 2.52 -1.46 -0.75
CA ILE A 87 2.16 -2.87 -0.87
C ILE A 87 0.66 -2.95 -0.64
N SER A 88 -0.02 -3.60 -1.58
CA SER A 88 -1.46 -3.79 -1.59
C SER A 88 -1.83 -5.19 -1.13
N PHE A 89 -2.88 -5.25 -0.30
CA PHE A 89 -3.48 -6.47 0.20
C PHE A 89 -4.99 -6.38 0.01
N CYS A 90 -5.66 -7.52 -0.16
CA CYS A 90 -7.11 -7.62 -0.05
C CYS A 90 -7.47 -7.97 1.40
N LYS A 91 -8.63 -7.53 1.89
CA LYS A 91 -9.17 -7.97 3.20
C LYS A 91 -10.00 -9.25 3.12
N GLU A 92 -10.19 -9.79 1.92
CA GLU A 92 -10.92 -11.04 1.69
C GLU A 92 -9.98 -12.12 1.15
N ASN A 93 -10.03 -13.30 1.78
CA ASN A 93 -9.45 -14.52 1.21
C ASN A 93 -10.36 -15.08 0.12
N ASP A 94 -9.78 -15.92 -0.74
CA ASP A 94 -10.47 -16.69 -1.76
C ASP A 94 -11.44 -15.88 -2.63
N LYS A 95 -10.98 -14.76 -3.20
CA LYS A 95 -11.78 -13.84 -4.01
C LYS A 95 -11.54 -14.03 -5.50
N LEU A 96 -12.60 -14.34 -6.27
CA LEU A 96 -12.52 -14.63 -7.71
C LEU A 96 -11.88 -13.51 -8.54
N SER A 97 -12.20 -12.25 -8.26
CA SER A 97 -11.60 -11.11 -8.97
C SER A 97 -10.09 -11.03 -8.74
N GLN A 98 -9.63 -11.32 -7.52
CA GLN A 98 -8.21 -11.36 -7.17
C GLN A 98 -7.49 -12.54 -7.80
N TRP A 99 -8.12 -13.72 -7.85
CA TRP A 99 -7.57 -14.87 -8.57
C TRP A 99 -7.34 -14.57 -10.05
N ARG A 100 -8.33 -13.96 -10.71
CA ARG A 100 -8.21 -13.56 -12.12
C ARG A 100 -7.15 -12.49 -12.35
N GLY A 101 -7.04 -11.52 -11.44
CA GLY A 101 -6.12 -10.39 -11.58
C GLY A 101 -4.66 -10.74 -11.27
N TYR A 102 -4.42 -11.56 -10.25
CA TYR A 102 -3.09 -11.73 -9.65
C TYR A 102 -2.64 -13.19 -9.51
N GLY A 103 -3.55 -14.16 -9.58
CA GLY A 103 -3.21 -15.58 -9.45
C GLY A 103 -2.56 -16.19 -10.70
N ASN A 104 -2.78 -15.61 -11.88
CA ASN A 104 -2.34 -16.19 -13.15
C ASN A 104 -2.76 -17.69 -13.26
N LYS A 105 -1.97 -18.56 -13.90
CA LYS A 105 -2.28 -20.00 -14.02
C LYS A 105 -2.17 -20.80 -12.71
N GLN A 106 -1.30 -20.37 -11.79
CA GLN A 106 -1.01 -21.07 -10.53
C GLN A 106 -0.93 -20.05 -9.40
N GLY A 107 -2.11 -19.64 -8.95
CA GLY A 107 -2.27 -18.58 -7.97
C GLY A 107 -2.12 -19.08 -6.55
N VAL A 108 -1.61 -18.21 -5.69
CA VAL A 108 -1.61 -18.40 -4.24
C VAL A 108 -2.00 -17.09 -3.55
N CYS A 109 -2.56 -17.21 -2.36
CA CYS A 109 -2.94 -16.10 -1.52
C CYS A 109 -2.28 -16.25 -0.16
N ILE A 110 -1.45 -15.29 0.21
CA ILE A 110 -0.65 -15.32 1.44
C ILE A 110 -1.37 -14.49 2.50
N GLU A 111 -1.68 -15.11 3.62
CA GLU A 111 -2.33 -14.46 4.77
C GLU A 111 -1.29 -13.89 5.73
N PHE A 112 -1.50 -12.64 6.14
CA PHE A 112 -0.75 -11.97 7.20
C PHE A 112 -1.71 -11.43 8.26
N ASP A 113 -1.22 -11.35 9.50
CA ASP A 113 -1.80 -10.40 10.44
C ASP A 113 -1.23 -9.00 10.18
N ALA A 114 -2.11 -8.01 10.01
CA ALA A 114 -1.74 -6.65 9.65
C ALA A 114 -0.82 -5.99 10.70
N ASP A 115 -1.07 -6.18 11.99
CA ASP A 115 -0.29 -5.53 13.05
C ASP A 115 1.11 -6.14 13.16
N GLU A 116 1.20 -7.47 13.05
CA GLU A 116 2.48 -8.17 12.96
C GLU A 116 3.28 -7.76 11.72
N LEU A 117 2.62 -7.61 10.55
CA LEU A 117 3.29 -7.20 9.33
C LEU A 117 3.76 -5.74 9.38
N VAL A 118 2.99 -4.85 9.98
CA VAL A 118 3.42 -3.46 10.22
C VAL A 118 4.62 -3.44 11.17
N SER A 119 4.60 -4.23 12.24
CA SER A 119 5.75 -4.39 13.16
C SER A 119 6.99 -4.96 12.47
N PHE A 120 6.81 -5.92 11.55
CA PHE A 120 7.88 -6.46 10.71
C PHE A 120 8.46 -5.38 9.79
N SER A 121 7.60 -4.51 9.25
CA SER A 121 7.95 -3.50 8.23
C SER A 121 8.55 -2.21 8.81
N GLN A 122 8.71 -2.10 10.14
CA GLN A 122 9.30 -0.93 10.78
C GLN A 122 10.76 -0.73 10.32
N ASN A 123 11.09 0.49 9.91
CA ASN A 123 12.41 0.84 9.40
C ASN A 123 12.80 2.26 9.82
N ILE A 124 14.03 2.44 10.30
CA ILE A 124 14.52 3.75 10.77
C ILE A 124 14.60 4.81 9.66
N TYR A 125 14.65 4.40 8.39
CA TYR A 125 14.76 5.30 7.24
C TYR A 125 13.41 5.56 6.54
N LEU A 126 12.38 4.75 6.83
CA LEU A 126 11.07 4.85 6.20
C LEU A 126 9.98 5.15 7.25
N ASN A 127 9.02 5.97 6.87
CA ASN A 127 7.72 5.98 7.50
C ASN A 127 6.90 4.83 6.90
N CYS A 128 6.09 4.17 7.72
CA CYS A 128 5.10 3.21 7.28
C CYS A 128 3.75 3.66 7.81
N VAL A 129 2.77 3.80 6.94
CA VAL A 129 1.37 4.02 7.29
C VAL A 129 0.59 2.83 6.74
N ALA A 130 -0.30 2.26 7.54
CA ALA A 130 -1.13 1.13 7.13
C ALA A 130 -2.59 1.48 7.37
N HIS A 131 -3.44 1.29 6.37
CA HIS A 131 -4.86 1.63 6.45
C HIS A 131 -5.68 0.97 5.34
N ASP A 132 -6.98 0.91 5.56
CA ASP A 132 -7.96 0.65 4.50
C ASP A 132 -7.88 1.69 3.39
N VAL A 133 -8.06 1.23 2.15
CA VAL A 133 -8.26 2.12 1.01
C VAL A 133 -9.64 2.76 1.08
N ILE A 134 -9.65 4.07 0.87
CA ILE A 134 -10.80 4.95 0.87
C ILE A 134 -11.33 5.02 -0.56
N TYR A 135 -12.36 4.22 -0.81
CA TYR A 135 -13.15 4.32 -2.02
C TYR A 135 -14.12 5.48 -1.89
N SER A 136 -13.87 6.54 -2.66
CA SER A 136 -14.67 7.75 -2.68
C SER A 136 -14.63 8.35 -4.08
N ASN A 137 -15.77 8.82 -4.53
CA ASN A 137 -15.92 9.64 -5.72
C ASN A 137 -15.64 11.10 -5.36
N ASN A 138 -15.20 11.90 -6.33
CA ASN A 138 -14.80 13.31 -6.11
C ASN A 138 -15.88 14.18 -5.41
N ASN A 139 -17.14 13.74 -5.43
CA ASN A 139 -18.28 14.44 -4.83
C ASN A 139 -18.72 13.87 -3.47
N ASP A 140 -18.23 12.70 -3.04
CA ASP A 140 -18.63 12.05 -1.78
C ASP A 140 -17.64 12.37 -0.65
N VAL A 141 -17.84 13.57 -0.11
CA VAL A 141 -16.89 14.22 0.78
C VAL A 141 -17.17 13.94 2.25
N THR A 142 -18.31 13.32 2.59
CA THR A 142 -18.70 13.07 3.98
C THR A 142 -17.83 11.99 4.63
N LYS A 143 -17.62 10.87 3.93
CA LYS A 143 -16.73 9.79 4.38
C LYS A 143 -15.28 10.28 4.55
N MET A 144 -14.84 11.05 3.56
CA MET A 144 -13.50 11.61 3.49
C MET A 144 -13.23 12.68 4.56
N SER A 145 -14.22 13.52 4.88
CA SER A 145 -14.13 14.51 5.96
C SER A 145 -14.03 13.83 7.32
N LYS A 146 -14.72 12.70 7.52
CA LYS A 146 -14.66 11.92 8.76
C LYS A 146 -13.31 11.23 8.92
N GLU A 147 -12.79 10.63 7.85
CA GLU A 147 -11.49 9.95 7.88
C GLU A 147 -10.34 10.95 8.01
N LEU A 148 -10.34 12.03 7.22
CA LEU A 148 -9.39 13.12 7.40
C LEU A 148 -9.54 13.78 8.77
N GLY A 149 -10.76 14.04 9.25
CA GLY A 149 -11.03 14.60 10.57
C GLY A 149 -10.50 13.72 11.69
N ALA A 150 -10.84 12.43 11.71
CA ALA A 150 -10.31 11.46 12.67
C ALA A 150 -8.78 11.39 12.59
N PHE A 151 -8.22 11.43 11.39
CA PHE A 151 -6.79 11.40 11.17
C PHE A 151 -6.08 12.67 11.68
N PHE A 152 -6.67 13.85 11.44
CA PHE A 152 -6.20 15.14 11.92
C PHE A 152 -6.32 15.26 13.45
N SER A 153 -7.38 14.68 14.04
CA SER A 153 -7.59 14.64 15.49
C SER A 153 -6.63 13.67 16.19
N CYS A 154 -6.39 12.47 15.64
CA CYS A 154 -5.54 11.46 16.26
C CYS A 154 -4.04 11.75 16.14
N ASN A 155 -3.60 12.33 15.03
CA ASN A 155 -2.17 12.63 14.85
C ASN A 155 -1.81 14.01 15.34
N GLY A 156 -2.82 14.86 15.59
CA GLY A 156 -2.66 16.30 15.59
C GLY A 156 -2.14 16.74 14.22
N ILE A 157 -2.70 17.79 13.65
CA ILE A 157 -1.84 18.58 12.78
C ILE A 157 -0.81 19.23 13.71
N ASN A 158 0.26 18.50 14.04
CA ASN A 158 1.52 19.09 14.47
C ASN A 158 2.22 19.62 13.21
N ILE A 159 1.49 20.38 12.37
CA ILE A 159 2.04 21.62 11.86
C ILE A 159 2.43 22.31 13.15
N LYS A 160 3.67 22.08 13.57
CA LYS A 160 4.26 22.96 14.52
C LYS A 160 4.16 24.28 13.79
N GLU A 161 3.27 25.15 14.24
CA GLU A 161 3.49 26.58 14.11
C GLU A 161 4.77 26.86 14.90
N LYS A 162 5.89 26.34 14.41
CA LYS A 162 7.14 27.03 14.55
C LYS A 162 6.93 28.30 13.75
N ASN A 163 7.56 29.38 14.17
CA ASN A 163 7.63 30.63 13.42
C ASN A 163 8.36 30.48 12.05
N ASP A 164 8.36 29.28 11.46
CA ASP A 164 9.06 28.87 10.26
C ASP A 164 8.06 28.24 9.28
N HIS A 165 7.73 29.03 8.24
CA HIS A 165 6.85 28.65 7.15
C HIS A 165 7.34 27.41 6.39
N PHE A 166 8.66 27.18 6.30
CA PHE A 166 9.24 26.06 5.59
C PHE A 166 8.94 24.73 6.29
N VAL A 167 9.07 24.68 7.62
CA VAL A 167 8.76 23.48 8.42
C VAL A 167 7.29 23.10 8.30
N THR A 168 6.41 24.10 8.34
CA THR A 168 4.96 23.92 8.14
C THR A 168 4.65 23.36 6.75
N MET A 169 5.28 23.91 5.70
CA MET A 169 5.11 23.43 4.34
C MET A 169 5.60 21.98 4.18
N ALA A 170 6.81 21.68 4.68
CA ALA A 170 7.41 20.34 4.55
C ALA A 170 6.60 19.27 5.31
N SER A 171 6.12 19.57 6.51
CA SER A 171 5.29 18.65 7.29
C SER A 171 3.94 18.39 6.62
N THR A 172 3.31 19.43 6.06
CA THR A 172 2.04 19.30 5.32
C THR A 172 2.21 18.53 4.01
N TYR A 173 3.33 18.74 3.31
CA TYR A 173 3.68 17.97 2.12
C TYR A 173 3.86 16.48 2.43
N GLN A 174 4.65 16.16 3.47
CA GLN A 174 4.85 14.78 3.92
C GLN A 174 3.55 14.11 4.38
N PHE A 175 2.61 14.88 4.90
CA PHE A 175 1.28 14.40 5.20
C PHE A 175 0.57 13.99 3.91
N ILE A 176 0.45 14.91 2.94
CA ILE A 176 -0.25 14.68 1.67
C ILE A 176 0.30 13.45 0.93
N SER A 177 1.63 13.33 0.82
CA SER A 177 2.27 12.22 0.12
C SER A 177 2.04 10.85 0.77
N LYS A 178 1.76 10.80 2.08
CA LYS A 178 1.40 9.56 2.80
C LYS A 178 -0.05 9.15 2.58
N TYR A 179 -0.98 10.10 2.43
CA TYR A 179 -2.43 9.80 2.43
C TYR A 179 -3.06 9.70 1.05
N ILE A 180 -2.58 10.46 0.07
CA ILE A 180 -3.06 10.34 -1.33
C ILE A 180 -3.10 8.88 -1.82
N PRO A 181 -2.09 8.03 -1.53
CA PRO A 181 -2.11 6.63 -1.96
C PRO A 181 -3.20 5.77 -1.31
N PHE A 182 -4.01 6.26 -0.38
CA PHE A 182 -5.14 5.51 0.17
C PHE A 182 -6.45 5.85 -0.54
N PHE A 183 -6.48 6.82 -1.45
CA PHE A 183 -7.70 7.18 -2.17
C PHE A 183 -7.78 6.45 -3.50
N LYS A 184 -8.95 5.88 -3.78
CA LYS A 184 -9.17 5.11 -5.00
C LYS A 184 -10.57 5.34 -5.55
N HIS A 185 -10.70 5.25 -6.86
CA HIS A 185 -11.99 5.40 -7.52
C HIS A 185 -12.95 4.27 -7.10
N PRO A 186 -14.26 4.53 -6.86
CA PRO A 186 -15.20 3.52 -6.37
C PRO A 186 -15.35 2.28 -7.27
N SER A 187 -15.00 2.37 -8.55
CA SER A 187 -15.00 1.22 -9.47
C SER A 187 -14.05 0.08 -9.04
N PHE A 188 -13.10 0.36 -8.15
CA PHE A 188 -12.16 -0.63 -7.61
C PHE A 188 -12.56 -1.16 -6.23
N ILE A 189 -13.78 -0.87 -5.75
CA ILE A 189 -14.28 -1.34 -4.44
C ILE A 189 -14.18 -2.86 -4.27
N GLU A 190 -14.28 -3.61 -5.37
CA GLU A 190 -14.08 -5.06 -5.41
C GLU A 190 -12.70 -5.51 -4.95
N GLU A 191 -11.70 -4.65 -4.92
CA GLU A 191 -10.38 -5.01 -4.40
C GLU A 191 -10.35 -5.11 -2.87
N ASN A 192 -11.32 -4.51 -2.17
CA ASN A 192 -11.44 -4.45 -0.72
C ASN A 192 -10.06 -4.27 -0.03
N GLU A 193 -9.38 -3.22 -0.44
CA GLU A 193 -7.94 -3.12 -0.32
C GLU A 193 -7.50 -2.55 1.03
N PHE A 194 -6.44 -3.13 1.58
CA PHE A 194 -5.64 -2.61 2.70
C PHE A 194 -4.23 -2.34 2.19
N ARG A 195 -3.68 -1.16 2.48
CA ARG A 195 -2.34 -0.76 1.99
C ARG A 195 -1.38 -0.52 3.12
N LEU A 196 -0.13 -0.91 2.89
CA LEU A 196 1.03 -0.35 3.59
C LEU A 196 1.71 0.64 2.65
N VAL A 197 1.84 1.89 3.08
CA VAL A 197 2.47 2.98 2.33
C VAL A 197 3.76 3.40 3.02
N PHE A 198 4.83 3.44 2.22
CA PHE A 198 6.17 3.75 2.65
C PHE A 198 6.65 5.06 2.03
N THR A 199 7.13 5.97 2.89
CA THR A 199 7.76 7.22 2.46
C THR A 199 9.09 7.41 3.19
N PRO A 200 10.14 7.93 2.53
CA PRO A 200 11.41 8.19 3.18
C PRO A 200 11.29 9.25 4.27
N ARG A 201 12.06 9.08 5.35
CA ARG A 201 12.14 10.07 6.44
C ARG A 201 13.15 11.18 6.14
N ILE A 202 14.35 10.79 5.68
CA ILE A 202 15.49 11.69 5.50
C ILE A 202 16.21 11.38 4.19
N LEU A 203 16.52 10.09 3.93
CA LEU A 203 17.31 9.65 2.80
C LEU A 203 16.43 8.97 1.75
N ILE A 204 16.84 9.08 0.49
CA ILE A 204 16.28 8.29 -0.61
C ILE A 204 16.51 6.80 -0.30
N PRO A 205 15.49 5.94 -0.41
CA PRO A 205 15.64 4.52 -0.14
C PRO A 205 16.48 3.84 -1.22
N ASP A 206 16.97 2.63 -0.93
CA ASP A 206 17.60 1.78 -1.93
C ASP A 206 16.54 1.29 -2.93
N VAL A 207 16.54 1.88 -4.14
CA VAL A 207 15.55 1.61 -5.17
C VAL A 207 16.06 0.51 -6.10
N GLN A 208 15.28 -0.57 -6.17
CA GLN A 208 15.48 -1.69 -7.07
C GLN A 208 14.50 -1.59 -8.24
N PHE A 209 14.76 -2.34 -9.31
CA PHE A 209 13.97 -2.29 -10.55
C PHE A 209 13.61 -3.69 -11.02
N ARG A 210 12.37 -3.86 -11.47
CA ARG A 210 11.88 -5.08 -12.14
C ARG A 210 11.32 -4.73 -13.50
N ILE A 211 11.26 -5.69 -14.40
CA ILE A 211 10.69 -5.52 -15.73
C ILE A 211 9.37 -6.28 -15.81
N ASN A 212 8.34 -5.67 -16.37
CA ASN A 212 7.11 -6.34 -16.78
C ASN A 212 6.66 -5.81 -18.15
N ASN A 213 5.47 -6.22 -18.61
CA ASN A 213 4.91 -5.81 -19.90
C ASN A 213 4.70 -4.28 -20.02
N ASN A 214 4.63 -3.55 -18.90
CA ASN A 214 4.43 -2.10 -18.87
C ASN A 214 5.75 -1.31 -18.83
N GLY A 215 6.89 -1.98 -18.59
CA GLY A 215 8.22 -1.38 -18.63
C GLY A 215 9.07 -1.67 -17.39
N VAL A 216 9.95 -0.71 -17.06
CA VAL A 216 10.87 -0.78 -15.92
C VAL A 216 10.19 -0.17 -14.70
N ILE A 217 9.92 -1.00 -13.70
CA ILE A 217 9.12 -0.68 -12.53
C ILE A 217 10.02 -0.54 -11.30
N PRO A 218 10.11 0.67 -10.69
CA PRO A 218 10.86 0.88 -9.46
C PRO A 218 10.10 0.34 -8.24
N TYR A 219 10.84 -0.29 -7.34
CA TYR A 219 10.33 -0.77 -6.06
C TYR A 219 11.41 -0.69 -4.98
N ILE A 220 10.99 -0.79 -3.72
CA ILE A 220 11.90 -0.95 -2.58
C ILE A 220 11.61 -2.28 -1.89
N ILE A 221 12.65 -2.85 -1.28
CA ILE A 221 12.53 -4.10 -0.53
C ILE A 221 12.13 -3.79 0.90
N ILE A 222 10.96 -4.28 1.30
CA ILE A 222 10.49 -4.30 2.69
C ILE A 222 10.83 -5.68 3.24
N GLY A 223 12.09 -5.78 3.66
CA GLY A 223 12.69 -7.00 4.18
C GLY A 223 13.41 -6.73 5.48
N ASN A 224 13.84 -7.81 6.11
CA ASN A 224 14.30 -7.73 7.48
C ASN A 224 15.78 -7.38 7.63
N LYS A 225 16.08 -6.47 8.55
CA LYS A 225 17.44 -6.16 9.05
C LYS A 225 17.85 -6.99 10.28
N ASP A 226 16.88 -7.61 10.97
CA ASP A 226 17.03 -8.25 12.29
C ASP A 226 16.76 -9.77 12.27
N HIS A 227 16.92 -10.45 11.14
CA HIS A 227 16.79 -11.91 10.95
C HIS A 227 15.47 -12.63 11.32
N ARG A 228 14.50 -11.99 11.99
CA ARG A 228 13.05 -12.37 12.01
C ARG A 228 12.49 -12.82 10.64
N LYS A 229 11.58 -13.79 10.65
CA LYS A 229 10.85 -14.25 9.46
C LYS A 229 9.67 -13.32 9.17
N LEU A 230 9.26 -13.24 7.90
CA LEU A 230 7.98 -12.65 7.52
C LEU A 230 6.86 -13.34 8.32
N PRO A 231 5.89 -12.60 8.88
CA PRO A 231 4.83 -13.16 9.72
C PRO A 231 3.71 -13.78 8.86
N ILE A 232 4.06 -14.74 8.00
CA ILE A 232 3.11 -15.49 7.17
C ILE A 232 2.27 -16.40 8.08
N LYS A 233 0.95 -16.31 7.99
CA LYS A 233 0.01 -17.12 8.77
C LYS A 233 -0.44 -18.37 8.02
N SER A 234 -0.86 -18.19 6.77
CA SER A 234 -1.28 -19.29 5.90
C SER A 234 -1.06 -18.96 4.43
N ILE A 235 -1.09 -19.99 3.58
CA ILE A 235 -1.08 -19.86 2.13
C ILE A 235 -2.28 -20.63 1.57
N THR A 236 -3.20 -19.94 0.93
CA THR A 236 -4.28 -20.57 0.16
C THR A 236 -3.81 -20.80 -1.27
N ILE A 237 -3.84 -22.04 -1.74
CA ILE A 237 -3.63 -22.39 -3.15
C ILE A 237 -4.92 -22.08 -3.90
N GLY A 238 -4.81 -21.29 -4.96
CA GLY A 238 -5.94 -20.93 -5.81
C GLY A 238 -6.51 -22.14 -6.57
N PRO A 239 -7.62 -21.94 -7.31
CA PRO A 239 -8.25 -23.01 -8.08
C PRO A 239 -7.27 -23.66 -9.06
N THR A 240 -7.10 -24.98 -8.95
CA THR A 240 -6.12 -25.77 -9.71
C THR A 240 -6.65 -27.18 -10.00
N ASN A 241 -6.17 -27.81 -11.07
CA ASN A 241 -6.51 -29.19 -11.41
C ASN A 241 -5.65 -30.23 -10.67
N ASP A 242 -4.52 -29.81 -10.09
CA ASP A 242 -3.57 -30.69 -9.40
C ASP A 242 -3.12 -30.04 -8.09
N TYR A 243 -4.03 -30.05 -7.11
CA TYR A 243 -3.80 -29.43 -5.79
C TYR A 243 -2.68 -30.14 -5.04
N ASP A 244 -2.72 -31.47 -4.97
CA ASP A 244 -1.77 -32.29 -4.19
C ASP A 244 -0.33 -32.07 -4.65
N PHE A 245 -0.08 -31.98 -5.96
CA PHE A 245 1.24 -31.70 -6.49
C PHE A 245 1.76 -30.32 -6.08
N ILE A 246 0.91 -29.29 -6.17
CA ILE A 246 1.28 -27.92 -5.80
C ILE A 246 1.50 -27.82 -4.28
N GLU A 247 0.62 -28.40 -3.48
CA GLU A 247 0.72 -28.43 -2.02
C GLU A 247 2.03 -29.09 -1.56
N ALA A 248 2.35 -30.28 -2.10
CA ALA A 248 3.58 -30.98 -1.75
C ALA A 248 4.82 -30.12 -2.04
N GLY A 249 4.86 -29.44 -3.19
CA GLY A 249 5.95 -28.55 -3.57
C GLY A 249 6.07 -27.33 -2.66
N ILE A 250 4.95 -26.64 -2.36
CA ILE A 250 4.93 -25.49 -1.46
C ILE A 250 5.38 -25.91 -0.06
N LYS A 251 4.90 -27.06 0.45
CA LYS A 251 5.26 -27.57 1.78
C LYS A 251 6.76 -27.81 1.92
N MET A 252 7.36 -28.54 0.97
CA MET A 252 8.81 -28.76 0.96
C MET A 252 9.60 -27.45 0.89
N PHE A 253 9.09 -26.47 0.12
CA PHE A 253 9.74 -25.18 -0.02
C PHE A 253 9.65 -24.34 1.26
N LEU A 254 8.50 -24.31 1.93
CA LEU A 254 8.32 -23.68 3.25
C LEU A 254 9.29 -24.28 4.28
N ASP A 255 9.37 -25.61 4.35
CA ASP A 255 10.29 -26.33 5.24
C ASP A 255 11.74 -25.91 4.99
N SER A 256 12.16 -25.88 3.71
CA SER A 256 13.52 -25.47 3.32
C SER A 256 13.88 -24.02 3.71
N LYS A 257 12.87 -23.17 3.90
CA LYS A 257 13.01 -21.75 4.24
C LYS A 257 12.71 -21.45 5.71
N GLY A 258 12.40 -22.45 6.53
CA GLY A 258 12.09 -22.29 7.95
C GLY A 258 10.70 -21.69 8.21
N PHE A 259 9.73 -21.97 7.33
CA PHE A 259 8.32 -21.61 7.45
C PHE A 259 7.43 -22.85 7.65
N SER A 260 7.95 -23.90 8.27
CA SER A 260 7.29 -25.21 8.43
C SER A 260 5.96 -25.18 9.23
N SER A 261 5.71 -24.10 9.96
CA SER A 261 4.48 -23.89 10.73
C SER A 261 3.37 -23.19 9.93
N VAL A 262 3.65 -22.71 8.71
CA VAL A 262 2.65 -22.05 7.87
C VAL A 262 1.64 -23.07 7.36
N GLU A 263 0.35 -22.80 7.61
CA GLU A 263 -0.75 -23.64 7.14
C GLU A 263 -0.95 -23.48 5.62
N ILE A 264 -1.19 -24.58 4.91
CA ILE A 264 -1.58 -24.56 3.49
C ILE A 264 -3.07 -24.92 3.39
N LYS A 265 -3.81 -24.13 2.61
CA LYS A 265 -5.26 -24.26 2.41
C LYS A 265 -5.58 -24.38 0.92
N SER A 266 -6.77 -24.88 0.61
CA SER A 266 -7.30 -24.90 -0.76
C SER A 266 -8.39 -23.84 -0.95
N SER A 267 -8.41 -23.22 -2.13
CA SER A 267 -9.53 -22.38 -2.58
C SER A 267 -10.80 -23.23 -2.71
N SER A 268 -11.92 -22.66 -2.26
CA SER A 268 -13.26 -23.25 -2.39
C SER A 268 -13.95 -22.89 -3.71
N ILE A 269 -13.38 -21.96 -4.47
CA ILE A 269 -13.97 -21.47 -5.72
C ILE A 269 -13.78 -22.51 -6.83
N PRO A 270 -14.86 -22.97 -7.50
CA PRO A 270 -14.79 -23.92 -8.61
C PRO A 270 -14.40 -23.22 -9.94
N PHE A 271 -13.33 -22.43 -9.92
CA PHE A 271 -12.84 -21.71 -11.10
C PHE A 271 -11.81 -22.56 -11.84
N ARG A 272 -11.93 -22.60 -13.17
CA ARG A 272 -10.93 -23.19 -14.06
C ARG A 272 -10.32 -22.04 -14.85
N GLY A 273 -9.13 -21.60 -14.41
CA GLY A 273 -8.34 -20.55 -15.06
C GLY A 273 -7.51 -21.05 -16.23
#